data_AF-A0A9P9MG41-F1
#
_entry.id   AF-A0A9P9MG41-F1
#
_cell.length_a   1.000
_cell.length_b   1.000
_cell.length_c   1.000
_cell.angle_alpha   90.00
_cell.angle_beta   90.00
_cell.angle_gamma   90.00
#
_symmetry.space_group_name_H-M   'P 1'
#
loop_
_entity.id
_entity.type
_entity.pdbx_description
1 polymer ?
#
loop_
_entity_poly.entity_id
_entity_poly.type
_entity_poly.pdbx_seq_one_letter_code
_entity_poly.pdbx_strand_id
1 'polypeptide(L)'
;LDALLEVFTLFIFYNLGDRPLSSRLIYFLAVIGINVDIGRLRTIKNYSYILARVVYYIRVLSVEKLLPSALRKENLDRDRKRFLKIRKQYLTNSAYSPISEAINILAYRKFITLTAGNSSNAY
;
A
#
# COMPACT_ATOMS: atom_id res chain seq x y z
N LEU A 1 19.96 -5.79 -7.06
CA LEU A 1 18.63 -5.14 -7.06
C LEU A 1 17.51 -6.17 -7.11
N ASP A 2 17.62 -7.17 -7.99
CA ASP A 2 16.56 -8.17 -8.20
C ASP A 2 16.20 -8.99 -6.95
N ALA A 3 17.18 -9.49 -6.21
CA ALA A 3 16.92 -10.26 -4.98
C ALA A 3 16.13 -9.44 -3.93
N LEU A 4 16.45 -8.14 -3.79
CA LEU A 4 15.74 -7.25 -2.88
C LEU A 4 14.29 -7.01 -3.34
N LEU A 5 14.10 -6.81 -4.64
CA LEU A 5 12.80 -6.63 -5.24
C LEU A 5 11.94 -7.89 -5.08
N GLU A 6 12.54 -9.09 -5.19
CA GLU A 6 11.86 -10.37 -4.93
C GLU A 6 11.37 -10.48 -3.49
N VAL A 7 12.23 -10.16 -2.52
CA VAL A 7 11.83 -10.13 -1.11
C VAL A 7 10.65 -9.19 -0.92
N PHE A 8 10.68 -7.97 -1.45
CA PHE A 8 9.56 -7.03 -1.34
C PHE A 8 8.27 -7.57 -1.99
N THR A 9 8.37 -8.27 -3.11
CA THR A 9 7.19 -8.80 -3.80
C THR A 9 6.48 -9.90 -3.03
N LEU A 10 7.19 -10.66 -2.19
CA LEU A 10 6.58 -11.64 -1.28
C LEU A 10 5.67 -10.98 -0.23
N PHE A 11 6.00 -9.76 0.19
CA PHE A 11 5.17 -8.99 1.12
C PHE A 11 4.03 -8.25 0.43
N ILE A 12 4.25 -7.79 -0.81
CA ILE A 12 3.28 -6.98 -1.57
C ILE A 12 2.19 -7.86 -2.21
N PHE A 13 2.58 -8.95 -2.89
CA PHE A 13 1.67 -9.84 -3.61
C PHE A 13 1.20 -10.99 -2.72
N TYR A 14 0.72 -10.64 -1.54
CA TYR A 14 0.17 -11.57 -0.57
C TYR A 14 -1.35 -11.43 -0.52
N ASN A 15 -2.07 -12.56 -0.55
CA ASN A 15 -3.51 -12.57 -0.33
C ASN A 15 -3.78 -12.78 1.16
N LEU A 16 -4.43 -11.81 1.78
CA LEU A 16 -4.78 -11.77 3.20
C LEU A 16 -5.92 -12.74 3.54
N GLY A 17 -6.78 -13.09 2.58
CA GLY A 17 -8.04 -13.79 2.83
C GLY A 17 -8.81 -13.14 3.99
N ASP A 18 -9.37 -13.97 4.87
CA ASP A 18 -10.11 -13.52 6.06
C ASP A 18 -9.20 -13.20 7.26
N ARG A 19 -7.88 -13.23 7.10
CA ARG A 19 -6.90 -13.03 8.18
C ARG A 19 -5.94 -11.88 7.87
N PRO A 20 -6.41 -10.62 7.90
CA PRO A 20 -5.58 -9.45 7.56
C PRO A 20 -4.32 -9.32 8.45
N LEU A 21 -4.40 -9.79 9.70
CA LEU A 21 -3.28 -9.80 10.64
C LEU A 21 -2.22 -10.85 10.32
N SER A 22 -2.42 -11.76 9.36
CA SER A 22 -1.38 -12.72 8.96
C SER A 22 -0.24 -12.07 8.14
N SER A 23 -0.46 -10.86 7.63
CA SER A 23 0.56 -10.17 6.83
C SER A 23 1.57 -9.44 7.69
N ARG A 24 2.83 -9.85 7.50
CA ARG A 24 4.00 -9.14 8.05
C ARG A 24 4.08 -7.69 7.60
N LEU A 25 3.58 -7.36 6.40
CA LEU A 25 3.54 -5.98 5.92
C LEU A 25 2.52 -5.14 6.69
N ILE A 26 1.37 -5.71 7.06
CA ILE A 26 0.38 -5.03 7.90
C ILE A 26 0.94 -4.78 9.30
N TYR A 27 1.62 -5.77 9.90
CA TYR A 27 2.32 -5.56 11.17
C TYR A 27 3.37 -4.46 11.08
N PHE A 28 4.17 -4.45 10.02
CA PHE A 28 5.17 -3.40 9.80
C PHE A 28 4.53 -2.01 9.70
N LEU A 29 3.42 -1.88 8.97
CA LEU A 29 2.67 -0.62 8.90
C LEU A 29 2.13 -0.18 10.26
N ALA A 30 1.60 -1.12 11.06
CA ALA A 30 1.13 -0.83 12.41
C ALA A 30 2.25 -0.32 13.32
N VAL A 31 3.43 -0.94 13.27
CA VAL A 31 4.61 -0.53 14.06
C VAL A 31 5.08 0.87 13.66
N ILE A 32 5.07 1.22 12.37
CA ILE A 32 5.39 2.58 11.90
C ILE A 32 4.42 3.63 12.45
N GLY A 33 3.18 3.22 12.73
CA GLY A 33 2.17 4.05 13.40
C GLY A 33 2.56 4.44 14.83
N ILE A 34 3.54 3.79 15.45
CA ILE A 34 4.01 4.09 16.80
C ILE A 34 5.13 5.15 16.73
N ASN A 35 5.01 6.16 17.57
CA ASN A 35 6.09 7.08 17.89
C ASN A 35 6.85 6.54 19.12
N VAL A 36 8.01 5.97 18.87
CA VAL A 36 8.85 5.32 19.90
C VAL A 36 9.35 6.33 20.93
N ASP A 37 9.66 7.56 20.51
CA ASP A 37 10.23 8.59 21.38
C ASP A 37 9.28 9.01 22.51
N ILE A 38 7.97 8.96 22.24
CA ILE A 38 6.91 9.41 23.17
C ILE A 38 6.08 8.22 23.67
N GLY A 39 6.36 7.00 23.20
CA GLY A 39 5.59 5.80 23.53
C GLY A 39 4.10 5.87 23.15
N ARG A 40 3.75 6.66 22.11
CA ARG A 40 2.36 6.92 21.71
C ARG A 40 2.15 6.67 20.22
N LEU A 41 0.90 6.46 19.82
CA LEU A 41 0.55 6.44 18.39
C LEU A 41 0.81 7.81 17.76
N ARG A 42 1.34 7.80 16.53
CA ARG A 42 1.48 8.99 15.70
C ARG A 42 0.11 9.58 15.43
N THR A 43 0.06 10.91 15.31
CA THR A 43 -1.16 11.58 14.85
C THR A 43 -1.55 11.06 13.47
N ILE A 44 -2.87 11.04 13.21
CA ILE A 44 -3.42 10.59 11.93
C ILE A 44 -2.77 11.33 10.74
N LYS A 45 -2.46 12.63 10.89
CA LYS A 45 -1.76 13.43 9.88
C LYS A 45 -0.34 12.91 9.61
N ASN A 46 0.44 12.64 10.64
CA ASN A 46 1.82 12.18 10.49
C ASN A 46 1.88 10.73 9.99
N TYR A 47 1.04 9.85 10.52
CA TYR A 47 0.99 8.45 10.11
C TYR A 47 0.56 8.30 8.65
N SER A 48 -0.48 9.02 8.22
CA SER A 48 -0.98 8.92 6.85
C SER A 48 -0.01 9.42 5.80
N TYR A 49 0.82 10.42 6.11
CA TYR A 49 1.88 10.86 5.19
C TYR A 49 2.89 9.73 4.95
N ILE A 50 3.29 9.03 6.02
CA ILE A 50 4.20 7.88 5.91
C ILE A 50 3.51 6.75 5.14
N LEU A 51 2.25 6.45 5.46
CA LEU A 51 1.48 5.41 4.78
C LEU A 51 1.31 5.70 3.28
N ALA A 52 1.04 6.95 2.90
CA ALA A 52 0.95 7.37 1.50
C ALA A 52 2.27 7.18 0.75
N ARG A 53 3.41 7.46 1.40
CA ARG A 53 4.74 7.17 0.85
C ARG A 53 4.95 5.67 0.64
N VAL A 54 4.59 4.84 1.62
CA VAL A 54 4.70 3.38 1.49
C VAL A 54 3.86 2.87 0.33
N VAL A 55 2.60 3.33 0.20
CA VAL A 55 1.73 2.97 -0.93
C VAL A 55 2.36 3.38 -2.27
N TYR A 56 2.96 4.57 -2.34
CA TYR A 56 3.67 5.03 -3.54
C TYR A 56 4.84 4.11 -3.89
N TYR A 57 5.72 3.80 -2.93
CA TYR A 57 6.85 2.90 -3.15
C TYR A 57 6.42 1.50 -3.57
N ILE A 58 5.39 0.93 -2.94
CA ILE A 58 4.84 -0.38 -3.31
C ILE A 58 4.40 -0.38 -4.78
N ARG A 59 3.72 0.68 -5.24
CA ARG A 59 3.28 0.80 -6.63
C ARG A 59 4.46 0.86 -7.59
N VAL A 60 5.49 1.65 -7.28
CA VAL A 60 6.69 1.78 -8.13
C VAL A 60 7.43 0.44 -8.21
N LEU A 61 7.69 -0.22 -7.07
CA LEU A 61 8.36 -1.52 -7.02
C LEU A 61 7.57 -2.61 -7.74
N SER A 62 6.25 -2.59 -7.62
CA SER A 62 5.38 -3.53 -8.33
C SER A 62 5.43 -3.34 -9.84
N VAL A 63 5.46 -2.09 -10.31
CA VAL A 63 5.64 -1.79 -11.74
C VAL A 63 7.01 -2.27 -12.21
N GLU A 64 8.08 -2.02 -11.46
CA GLU A 64 9.41 -2.49 -11.85
C GLU A 64 9.52 -4.01 -11.91
N LYS A 65 8.89 -4.76 -10.98
CA LYS A 65 8.88 -6.24 -11.06
C LYS A 65 8.07 -6.77 -12.24
N LEU A 66 6.92 -6.17 -12.52
CA LEU A 66 5.96 -6.69 -13.49
C LEU A 66 6.22 -6.19 -14.91
N LEU A 67 6.82 -5.02 -15.05
CA LEU A 67 7.20 -4.38 -16.31
C LEU A 67 8.62 -3.84 -16.19
N PRO A 68 9.64 -4.72 -16.07
CA PRO A 68 11.02 -4.28 -15.87
C PRO A 68 11.44 -3.34 -16.98
N SER A 69 11.95 -2.18 -16.59
CA SER A 69 12.37 -1.12 -17.51
C SER A 69 13.42 -1.64 -18.52
N ALA A 70 14.30 -2.53 -18.07
CA ALA A 70 15.35 -3.16 -18.87
C ALA A 70 14.84 -4.13 -19.95
N LEU A 71 13.64 -4.71 -19.80
CA LEU A 71 13.11 -5.78 -20.67
C LEU A 71 12.01 -5.30 -21.64
N ARG A 72 11.70 -4.00 -21.67
CA ARG A 72 10.58 -3.42 -22.45
C ARG A 72 10.61 -3.64 -23.97
N LYS A 73 11.70 -4.16 -24.54
CA LYS A 73 11.85 -4.35 -26.00
C LYS A 73 11.25 -5.65 -26.53
N GLU A 74 10.96 -6.64 -25.68
CA GLU A 74 10.36 -7.92 -26.10
C GLU A 74 8.99 -8.13 -25.43
N ASN A 75 7.96 -8.51 -26.20
CA ASN A 75 6.67 -9.01 -25.71
C ASN A 75 5.78 -8.07 -24.86
N LEU A 76 5.78 -6.76 -25.15
CA LEU A 76 5.00 -5.72 -24.43
C LEU A 76 3.53 -6.08 -24.15
N ASP A 77 2.83 -6.73 -25.10
CA ASP A 77 1.40 -7.01 -24.96
C ASP A 77 1.09 -8.13 -23.94
N ARG A 78 1.94 -9.16 -23.87
CA ARG A 78 1.82 -10.22 -22.85
C ARG A 78 2.12 -9.67 -21.46
N ASP A 79 3.17 -8.88 -21.34
CA ASP A 79 3.57 -8.31 -20.05
C ASP A 79 2.55 -7.28 -19.55
N ARG A 80 1.96 -6.49 -20.45
CA ARG A 80 0.86 -5.60 -20.13
C ARG A 80 -0.37 -6.35 -19.62
N LYS A 81 -0.77 -7.45 -20.28
CA LYS A 81 -1.90 -8.29 -19.82
C LYS A 81 -1.62 -8.90 -18.45
N ARG A 82 -0.41 -9.42 -18.24
CA ARG A 82 0.04 -9.94 -16.93
C ARG A 82 0.01 -8.86 -15.85
N PHE A 83 0.53 -7.67 -16.15
CA PHE A 83 0.50 -6.53 -15.23
C PHE A 83 -0.93 -6.16 -14.83
N LEU A 84 -1.85 -6.05 -15.78
CA LEU A 84 -3.25 -5.72 -15.49
C LEU A 84 -3.91 -6.79 -14.60
N LYS A 85 -3.62 -8.06 -14.83
CA LYS A 85 -4.13 -9.17 -14.01
C LYS A 85 -3.62 -9.06 -12.56
N ILE A 86 -2.30 -8.94 -12.37
CA ILE A 86 -1.69 -8.84 -11.03
C ILE A 86 -2.14 -7.56 -10.33
N ARG A 87 -2.23 -6.44 -11.05
CA ARG A 87 -2.73 -5.17 -10.52
C ARG A 87 -4.15 -5.33 -9.98
N LYS A 88 -5.05 -5.97 -10.75
CA LYS A 88 -6.43 -6.21 -10.30
C LYS A 88 -6.49 -7.15 -9.10
N GLN A 89 -5.58 -8.12 -9.02
CA GLN A 89 -5.59 -9.13 -7.95
C GLN A 89 -5.01 -8.62 -6.64
N TYR A 90 -4.01 -7.73 -6.67
CA TYR A 90 -3.24 -7.36 -5.48
C TYR A 90 -3.03 -5.87 -5.28
N LEU A 91 -3.25 -5.00 -6.27
CA LEU A 91 -2.89 -3.57 -6.18
C LEU A 91 -4.10 -2.63 -6.17
N THR A 92 -5.31 -3.16 -6.03
CA THR A 92 -6.56 -2.41 -5.90
C THR A 92 -7.07 -2.42 -4.47
N ASN A 93 -7.93 -1.46 -4.13
CA ASN A 93 -8.61 -1.35 -2.82
C ASN A 93 -9.67 -2.43 -2.57
N SER A 94 -10.03 -3.22 -3.57
CA SER A 94 -10.96 -4.34 -3.46
C SER A 94 -10.25 -5.69 -3.33
N ALA A 95 -8.92 -5.72 -3.43
CA ALA A 95 -8.15 -6.93 -3.25
C ALA A 95 -7.97 -7.21 -1.75
N TYR A 96 -8.10 -8.44 -1.29
CA TYR A 96 -7.68 -8.83 0.06
C TYR A 96 -6.15 -8.86 0.13
N SER A 97 -5.51 -7.69 0.11
CA SER A 97 -4.05 -7.55 -0.01
C SER A 97 -3.53 -6.44 0.91
N PRO A 98 -2.25 -6.47 1.30
CA PRO A 98 -1.71 -5.47 2.21
C PRO A 98 -1.82 -4.02 1.72
N ILE A 99 -1.67 -3.80 0.41
CA ILE A 99 -1.81 -2.46 -0.18
C ILE A 99 -3.26 -1.98 -0.18
N SER A 100 -4.23 -2.90 -0.33
CA SER A 100 -5.64 -2.56 -0.25
C SER A 100 -6.00 -2.01 1.11
N GLU A 101 -5.52 -2.67 2.16
CA GLU A 101 -5.70 -2.23 3.54
C GLU A 101 -5.04 -0.85 3.77
N ALA A 102 -3.81 -0.66 3.27
CA ALA A 102 -3.13 0.62 3.34
C ALA A 102 -3.92 1.74 2.61
N ILE A 103 -4.53 1.45 1.47
CA ILE A 103 -5.38 2.40 0.74
C ILE A 103 -6.68 2.69 1.51
N ASN A 104 -7.29 1.68 2.12
CA ASN A 104 -8.52 1.82 2.91
C ASN A 104 -8.28 2.72 4.14
N ILE A 105 -7.16 2.56 4.84
CA ILE A 105 -6.77 3.43 5.95
C ILE A 105 -6.60 4.89 5.47
N LEU A 106 -5.95 5.11 4.31
CA LEU A 106 -5.81 6.45 3.74
C LEU A 106 -7.17 7.07 3.37
N ALA A 107 -8.09 6.28 2.82
CA ALA A 107 -9.43 6.72 2.47
C ALA A 107 -10.25 7.08 3.72
N TYR A 108 -10.19 6.25 4.76
CA TYR A 108 -10.85 6.49 6.05
C TYR A 108 -10.37 7.79 6.71
N ARG A 109 -9.05 8.06 6.67
CA ARG A 109 -8.53 9.36 7.13
C ARG A 109 -9.16 10.52 6.36
N LYS A 110 -9.23 10.43 5.02
CA LYS A 110 -9.79 11.51 4.19
C LYS A 110 -11.22 11.79 4.60
N PHE A 111 -11.99 10.75 4.87
CA PHE A 111 -13.35 10.86 5.42
C PHE A 111 -13.38 11.60 6.75
N ILE A 112 -12.60 11.18 7.76
CA ILE A 112 -12.53 11.86 9.07
C ILE A 112 -12.14 13.35 8.92
N THR A 113 -11.18 13.64 8.05
CA THR A 113 -10.69 15.01 7.86
C THR A 113 -11.79 15.90 7.27
N LEU A 114 -12.55 15.38 6.31
CA LEU A 114 -13.66 16.11 5.69
C LEU A 114 -14.81 16.33 6.69
N THR A 115 -15.16 15.31 7.48
CA THR A 115 -16.23 15.43 8.47
C THR A 115 -15.88 16.42 9.59
N ALA A 116 -14.64 16.42 10.07
CA ALA A 116 -14.17 17.39 11.07
C ALA A 116 -14.09 18.83 10.52
N GLY A 117 -13.71 19.00 9.25
CA GLY A 117 -13.76 20.31 8.59
C GLY A 117 -15.20 20.83 8.47
N ASN A 118 -16.15 19.96 8.14
CA ASN A 118 -17.55 20.32 8.02
C ASN A 118 -18.21 20.67 9.37
N SER A 119 -17.81 20.01 10.48
CA SER A 119 -18.30 20.38 11.82
C SER A 119 -17.75 21.72 12.32
N SER A 120 -16.67 22.22 11.71
CA SER A 120 -16.08 23.52 12.05
C SER A 120 -16.80 24.70 11.37
N ASN A 121 -17.55 24.43 10.30
CA ASN A 121 -18.35 25.42 9.55
C ASN A 121 -19.82 25.46 9.99
N ALA A 122 -20.19 24.78 11.08
CA ALA A 122 -21.56 24.69 11.59
C ALA A 122 -21.84 25.65 12.77
N TYR A 123 -20.94 26.58 13.06
CA TYR A 123 -21.07 27.63 14.08
C TYR A 123 -20.76 29.00 13.49
#